data_AF-A0A0D6JF27-F1
#
_entry.id   AF-A0A0D6JF27-F1
#
_cell.length_a   1.000
_cell.length_b   1.000
_cell.length_c   1.000
_cell.angle_alpha   90.00
_cell.angle_beta   90.00
_cell.angle_gamma   90.00
#
_symmetry.space_group_name_H-M   'P 1'
#
loop_
_entity.id
_entity.type
_entity.pdbx_description
1 polymer ?
#
loop_
_entity_poly.entity_id
_entity_poly.type
_entity_poly.pdbx_seq_one_letter_code
_entity_poly.pdbx_strand_id
1 'polypeptide(L)'
;MVKVEFKLNGRSVRPSDIANQLEKAMLNQVQEGIKKRLKSVRDPETGAAPTVTVTGRSLDNLSFEVSGSPALIEEAKRRLE
;
A
#
# COMPACT_ATOMS: atom_id res chain seq x y z
N MET A 1 20.77 -6.40 36.07
CA MET A 1 20.07 -5.60 35.04
C MET A 1 20.42 -6.17 33.67
N VAL A 2 19.43 -6.40 32.81
CA VAL A 2 19.63 -6.89 31.44
C VAL A 2 19.67 -5.69 30.50
N LYS A 3 20.72 -5.58 29.67
CA LYS A 3 20.82 -4.56 28.61
C LYS A 3 20.26 -5.15 27.32
N VAL A 4 19.32 -4.44 26.70
CA VAL A 4 18.76 -4.80 25.39
C VAL A 4 19.21 -3.75 24.38
N GLU A 5 19.83 -4.20 23.29
CA GLU A 5 20.27 -3.34 22.18
C GLU A 5 19.64 -3.82 20.88
N PHE A 6 19.14 -2.89 20.08
CA PHE A 6 18.56 -3.17 18.77
C PHE A 6 19.55 -2.76 17.69
N LYS A 7 19.80 -3.66 16.72
CA LYS A 7 20.66 -3.39 15.56
C LYS A 7 19.91 -3.71 14.26
N LEU A 8 19.94 -2.79 13.31
CA LEU A 8 19.39 -2.96 11.97
C LEU A 8 20.49 -2.66 10.95
N ASN A 9 20.74 -3.56 10.00
CA ASN A 9 21.85 -3.46 9.05
C ASN A 9 23.22 -3.21 9.74
N GLY A 10 23.45 -3.85 10.88
CA GLY A 10 24.68 -3.71 11.68
C GLY A 10 24.80 -2.40 12.48
N ARG A 11 23.85 -1.46 12.36
CA ARG A 11 23.85 -0.18 13.09
C ARG A 11 22.91 -0.24 14.28
N SER A 12 23.33 0.32 15.42
CA SER A 12 22.45 0.47 16.58
C SER A 12 21.32 1.46 16.28
N VAL A 13 20.10 1.06 16.59
CA VAL A 13 18.88 1.83 16.32
C VAL A 13 17.97 1.82 17.54
N ARG A 14 17.04 2.78 17.63
CA ARG A 14 16.01 2.74 18.67
C ARG A 14 14.86 1.82 18.21
N PRO A 15 14.12 1.19 19.14
CA PRO A 15 12.95 0.37 18.80
C PRO A 15 11.93 1.09 17.89
N SER A 16 11.71 2.39 18.12
CA SER A 16 10.82 3.22 17.29
C SER A 16 11.27 3.33 15.83
N ASP A 17 12.58 3.34 15.59
CA ASP A 17 13.12 3.43 14.23
C ASP A 17 12.83 2.12 13.46
N ILE A 18 12.82 0.97 14.14
CA ILE A 18 12.44 -0.33 13.57
C ILE A 18 10.95 -0.36 13.26
N ALA A 19 10.09 0.05 14.19
CA ALA A 19 8.65 0.10 13.99
C ALA A 19 8.27 0.90 12.73
N ASN A 20 8.86 2.09 12.58
CA ASN A 20 8.63 2.93 11.40
C ASN A 20 9.08 2.28 10.08
N GLN A 21 10.18 1.52 10.10
CA GLN A 21 10.66 0.80 8.89
C GLN A 21 9.75 -0.37 8.53
N LEU A 22 9.26 -1.11 9.53
CA LEU A 22 8.29 -2.18 9.32
C LEU A 22 6.98 -1.63 8.74
N GLU A 23 6.46 -0.53 9.30
CA GLU A 23 5.24 0.11 8.79
C GLU A 23 5.40 0.55 7.33
N LYS A 24 6.52 1.18 6.98
CA LYS A 24 6.84 1.54 5.59
C LYS A 24 6.90 0.32 4.68
N ALA A 25 7.54 -0.77 5.11
CA ALA A 25 7.64 -1.98 4.32
C ALA A 25 6.26 -2.59 4.04
N MET A 26 5.38 -2.60 5.04
CA MET A 26 3.99 -3.07 4.89
C MET A 26 3.19 -2.17 3.92
N LEU A 27 3.27 -0.85 4.04
CA LEU A 27 2.61 0.08 3.12
C LEU A 27 3.07 -0.11 1.67
N ASN A 28 4.37 -0.30 1.46
CA ASN A 28 4.92 -0.59 0.13
C ASN A 28 4.34 -1.90 -0.43
N GLN A 29 4.23 -2.94 0.40
CA GLN A 29 3.65 -4.21 -0.02
C GLN A 29 2.17 -4.07 -0.43
N VAL A 30 1.39 -3.26 0.30
CA VAL A 30 0.00 -2.94 -0.07
C VAL A 30 -0.05 -2.24 -1.44
N GLN A 31 0.81 -1.23 -1.64
CA GLN A 31 0.90 -0.51 -2.91
C GLN A 31 1.24 -1.44 -4.08
N GLU A 32 2.22 -2.32 -3.90
CA GLU A 32 2.61 -3.30 -4.92
C GLU A 32 1.49 -4.32 -5.21
N GLY A 33 0.77 -4.76 -4.18
CA GLY A 33 -0.39 -5.64 -4.32
C GLY A 33 -1.49 -5.02 -5.18
N ILE A 34 -1.84 -3.76 -4.92
CA ILE A 34 -2.82 -3.01 -5.71
C ILE A 34 -2.35 -2.86 -7.15
N LYS A 35 -1.10 -2.41 -7.36
CA LYS A 35 -0.53 -2.25 -8.70
C LYS A 35 -0.56 -3.56 -9.49
N LYS A 36 -0.23 -4.69 -8.85
CA LYS A 36 -0.22 -6.00 -9.51
C LYS A 36 -1.63 -6.43 -9.93
N ARG A 37 -2.62 -6.27 -9.05
CA ARG A 37 -4.04 -6.62 -9.32
C ARG A 37 -4.64 -5.76 -10.43
N LEU A 38 -4.32 -4.47 -10.45
CA LEU A 38 -4.87 -3.50 -11.40
C LEU A 38 -4.04 -3.29 -12.66
N LYS A 39 -2.88 -3.94 -12.79
CA LYS A 39 -1.94 -3.75 -13.92
C LYS A 39 -2.62 -3.89 -15.28
N SER A 40 -3.53 -4.86 -15.42
CA SER A 40 -4.24 -5.17 -16.66
C SER A 40 -5.62 -4.50 -16.78
N VAL A 41 -6.07 -3.75 -15.77
CA VAL A 41 -7.36 -3.06 -15.81
C VAL A 41 -7.18 -1.78 -16.63
N ARG A 42 -7.90 -1.69 -17.74
CA ARG A 42 -7.86 -0.57 -18.68
C ARG A 42 -9.27 -0.24 -19.14
N ASP A 43 -9.51 1.03 -19.34
CA ASP A 43 -10.76 1.51 -19.94
C ASP A 43 -10.81 1.07 -21.41
N PRO A 44 -11.90 0.44 -21.88
CA PRO A 44 -11.99 -0.07 -23.24
C PRO A 44 -12.10 1.04 -24.30
N GLU A 45 -12.57 2.24 -23.93
CA GLU A 45 -12.78 3.35 -24.87
C GLU A 45 -11.56 4.27 -24.94
N THR A 46 -10.97 4.57 -23.78
CA THR A 46 -9.90 5.57 -23.63
C THR A 46 -8.52 4.95 -23.38
N GLY A 47 -8.47 3.67 -23.00
CA GLY A 47 -7.22 3.00 -22.58
C GLY A 47 -6.66 3.49 -21.25
N ALA A 48 -7.39 4.34 -20.51
CA ALA A 48 -6.94 4.88 -19.24
C ALA A 48 -6.84 3.79 -18.15
N ALA A 49 -5.91 3.99 -17.20
CA ALA A 49 -5.80 3.16 -16.02
C ALA A 49 -6.59 3.77 -14.85
N PRO A 50 -7.12 2.95 -13.92
CA PRO A 50 -7.78 3.47 -12.73
C PRO A 50 -6.76 4.11 -11.78
N THR A 51 -7.19 5.18 -11.09
CA THR A 51 -6.42 5.81 -10.01
C THR A 51 -6.92 5.27 -8.68
N VAL A 52 -6.02 4.83 -7.81
CA VAL A 52 -6.36 4.40 -6.44
C VAL A 52 -5.70 5.34 -5.44
N THR A 53 -6.51 5.98 -4.63
CA THR A 53 -6.09 6.84 -3.53
C THR A 53 -6.21 6.06 -2.24
N VAL A 54 -5.11 5.94 -1.49
CA VAL A 54 -5.08 5.31 -0.17
C VAL A 54 -4.91 6.41 0.87
N THR A 55 -5.85 6.52 1.80
CA THR A 55 -5.81 7.53 2.87
C THR A 55 -5.90 6.87 4.24
N GLY A 56 -5.16 7.37 5.22
CA GLY A 56 -5.16 6.81 6.56
C GLY A 56 -4.07 7.39 7.45
N ARG A 57 -4.27 7.29 8.77
CA ARG A 57 -3.29 7.74 9.78
C ARG A 57 -2.37 6.61 10.26
N SER A 58 -2.72 5.36 9.98
CA SER A 58 -1.99 4.15 10.34
C SER A 58 -2.45 3.00 9.42
N LEU A 59 -1.70 1.89 9.43
CA LEU A 59 -2.06 0.66 8.71
C LEU A 59 -3.44 0.10 9.09
N ASP A 60 -3.85 0.25 10.36
CA ASP A 60 -5.14 -0.25 10.86
C ASP A 60 -6.34 0.61 10.41
N ASN A 61 -6.08 1.79 9.84
CA ASN A 61 -7.12 2.73 9.43
C ASN A 61 -6.81 3.28 8.03
N LEU A 62 -6.73 2.36 7.06
CA LEU A 62 -6.59 2.67 5.65
C LEU A 62 -7.95 2.62 4.94
N SER A 63 -8.26 3.68 4.21
CA SER A 63 -9.39 3.81 3.30
C SER A 63 -8.89 3.84 1.86
N PHE A 64 -9.58 3.12 0.98
CA PHE A 64 -9.24 3.00 -0.43
C PHE A 64 -10.34 3.64 -1.27
N GLU A 65 -9.97 4.61 -2.11
CA GLU A 65 -10.86 5.25 -3.07
C GLU A 65 -10.36 4.96 -4.49
N VAL A 66 -11.26 4.53 -5.38
CA VAL A 66 -10.93 4.25 -6.78
C VAL A 66 -11.63 5.28 -7.65
N SER A 67 -10.87 5.97 -8.51
CA SER A 67 -11.37 6.97 -9.46
C SER A 67 -11.09 6.55 -10.90
N GLY A 68 -12.04 6.82 -11.79
CA GLY A 68 -11.98 6.47 -13.20
C GLY A 68 -13.37 6.52 -13.85
N SER A 69 -13.49 5.96 -15.05
CA SER A 69 -14.81 5.74 -15.66
C SER A 69 -15.63 4.74 -14.81
N PRO A 70 -16.97 4.78 -14.86
CA PRO A 70 -17.80 3.85 -14.10
C PRO A 70 -17.46 2.37 -14.36
N ALA A 71 -17.18 2.01 -15.62
CA ALA A 71 -16.77 0.67 -16.01
C ALA A 71 -15.41 0.27 -15.40
N LEU A 72 -14.45 1.21 -15.36
CA LEU A 72 -13.16 1.00 -14.70
C LEU A 72 -13.30 0.80 -13.19
N ILE A 73 -14.14 1.59 -12.53
CA ILE A 73 -14.34 1.53 -11.08
C ILE A 73 -14.91 0.16 -10.70
N GLU A 74 -15.94 -0.31 -11.43
CA GLU A 74 -16.55 -1.62 -11.17
C GLU A 74 -15.58 -2.77 -11.41
N GLU A 75 -14.79 -2.72 -12.49
CA GLU A 75 -13.77 -3.74 -12.77
C GLU A 75 -12.64 -3.71 -11.73
N ALA A 76 -12.18 -2.51 -11.34
CA ALA A 76 -11.14 -2.37 -10.32
C ALA A 76 -11.60 -2.89 -8.96
N LYS A 77 -12.83 -2.59 -8.54
CA LYS A 77 -13.41 -3.13 -7.29
C LYS A 77 -13.46 -4.65 -7.30
N ARG A 78 -13.95 -5.26 -8.38
CA ARG A 78 -13.99 -6.73 -8.55
C ARG A 78 -12.63 -7.41 -8.40
N ARG A 79 -11.53 -6.74 -8.73
CA ARG A 79 -10.16 -7.31 -8.61
C ARG A 79 -9.51 -7.05 -7.26
N LEU A 80 -10.03 -6.10 -6.49
CA LEU A 80 -9.53 -5.73 -5.17
C LEU A 80 -10.24 -6.47 -4.04
N GLU A 81 -11.46 -6.96 -4.27
CA GLU A 81 -12.07 -8.06 -3.48
C GLU A 81 -11.19 -9.33 -3.51
#